data_AF-A0A519Y0R4-F1
#
_entry.id   AF-A0A519Y0R4-F1
#
_cell.length_a   1.000
_cell.length_b   1.000
_cell.length_c   1.000
_cell.angle_alpha   90.00
_cell.angle_beta   90.00
_cell.angle_gamma   90.00
#
_symmetry.space_group_name_H-M   'P 1'
#
loop_
_entity.id
_entity.type
_entity.pdbx_description
1 polymer ?
#
loop_
_entity_poly.entity_id
_entity_poly.type
_entity_poly.pdbx_seq_one_letter_code
_entity_poly.pdbx_strand_id
1 'polypeptide(L)' 'IKVADEFGVRLTFGTALIRNLCKIISNVSLGIGYIICFFNKKQQCLHDMIAGTLVIKDRLL' A
#
# COMPACT_ATOMS: atom_id res chain seq x y z
N ILE A 1 12.68 4.50 -2.27
CA ILE A 1 11.38 3.81 -2.07
C ILE A 1 10.29 4.80 -2.45
N LYS A 2 9.53 4.57 -3.51
CA LYS A 2 8.52 5.53 -4.00
C LYS A 2 7.15 4.87 -3.97
N VAL A 3 6.15 5.56 -3.44
CA VAL A 3 4.76 5.07 -3.45
C VAL A 3 4.06 5.72 -4.63
N ALA A 4 3.51 4.90 -5.51
CA ALA A 4 2.75 5.34 -6.66
C ALA A 4 1.50 4.47 -6.80
N ASP A 5 0.57 4.88 -7.66
CA ASP A 5 -0.54 4.03 -8.06
C ASP A 5 -0.02 2.79 -8.83
N GLU A 6 -0.88 1.81 -9.07
CA GLU A 6 -0.55 0.62 -9.88
C GLU A 6 -0.06 0.98 -11.29
N PHE A 7 -0.44 2.16 -11.78
CA PHE A 7 -0.02 2.74 -13.06
C PHE A 7 1.24 3.64 -12.96
N GLY A 8 1.88 3.74 -11.80
CA GLY A 8 3.06 4.59 -11.59
C GLY A 8 2.75 6.08 -11.49
N VAL A 9 1.46 6.45 -11.39
CA VAL A 9 0.99 7.83 -11.27
C VAL A 9 1.16 8.33 -9.82
N ARG A 10 1.37 9.64 -9.66
CA ARG A 10 1.45 10.28 -8.34
C ARG A 10 0.13 10.12 -7.58
N LEU A 11 0.21 9.79 -6.30
CA LEU A 11 -0.96 9.69 -5.43
C LEU A 11 -1.72 11.01 -5.36
N THR A 12 -3.05 10.93 -5.49
CA THR A 12 -3.96 12.03 -5.19
C THR A 12 -4.14 12.18 -3.69
N PHE A 13 -4.51 13.37 -3.22
CA PHE A 13 -4.70 13.65 -1.79
C PHE A 13 -5.73 12.71 -1.13
N GLY A 14 -6.80 12.36 -1.85
CA GLY A 14 -7.80 11.38 -1.39
C GLY A 14 -7.22 9.98 -1.17
N THR A 15 -6.34 9.54 -2.07
CA THR A 15 -5.65 8.24 -1.97
C THR A 15 -4.73 8.21 -0.75
N ALA A 16 -4.03 9.32 -0.46
CA ALA A 16 -3.19 9.45 0.72
C ALA A 16 -4.02 9.39 2.03
N LEU A 17 -5.21 10.01 2.05
CA LEU A 17 -6.14 9.94 3.18
C LEU A 17 -6.65 8.52 3.43
N ILE A 18 -7.10 7.83 2.37
CA ILE A 18 -7.57 6.44 2.46
C ILE A 18 -6.46 5.52 2.95
N ARG A 19 -5.22 5.71 2.46
CA ARG A 19 -4.06 4.92 2.90
C ARG A 19 -3.78 5.10 4.38
N ASN A 20 -3.88 6.33 4.90
CA ASN A 20 -3.67 6.60 6.32
C ASN A 20 -4.78 6.01 7.20
N LEU A 21 -6.04 6.12 6.79
CA LEU A 21 -7.17 5.50 7.47
C LEU A 21 -7.08 3.98 7.48
N CYS A 22 -6.75 3.36 6.34
CA CYS A 22 -6.58 1.92 6.24
C CYS A 22 -5.37 1.41 7.03
N LYS A 23 -4.35 2.23 7.24
CA LYS A 23 -3.21 1.90 8.11
C LYS A 23 -3.67 1.80 9.58
N ILE A 24 -4.51 2.72 10.03
CA ILE A 24 -5.12 2.69 11.37
C ILE A 24 -5.99 1.44 11.52
N ILE A 25 -6.83 1.14 10.52
CA ILE A 25 -7.67 -0.06 10.50
C ILE A 25 -6.80 -1.33 10.54
N SER A 26 -5.74 -1.43 9.72
CA SER A 26 -4.81 -2.57 9.76
C SER A 26 -4.13 -2.74 11.12
N ASN A 27 -3.81 -1.64 11.80
CA ASN A 27 -3.20 -1.66 13.12
C ASN A 27 -4.19 -2.13 14.20
N VAL A 28 -5.46 -1.73 14.10
CA VAL A 28 -6.56 -2.23 14.95
C VAL A 28 -6.88 -3.69 14.66
N SER A 29 -6.72 -4.13 13.40
CA SER A 29 -6.94 -5.51 12.95
C SER A 29 -5.82 -6.49 13.36
N LEU A 30 -5.09 -6.22 14.46
CA LEU A 30 -3.98 -7.05 14.97
C LEU A 30 -2.87 -7.35 13.93
N GLY A 31 -2.72 -6.48 12.92
CA GLY A 31 -1.69 -6.64 11.90
C GLY A 31 -1.95 -7.74 10.86
N ILE A 32 -3.15 -8.33 10.82
CA ILE A 32 -3.55 -9.31 9.79
C ILE A 32 -3.40 -8.73 8.38
N GLY A 33 -3.67 -7.43 8.22
CA GLY A 33 -3.50 -6.72 6.95
C GLY A 33 -2.06 -6.69 6.40
N TYR A 34 -1.06 -6.90 7.27
CA TYR A 34 0.35 -7.02 6.86
C TYR A 34 0.72 -8.44 6.44
N ILE A 35 0.06 -9.48 6.97
CA ILE A 35 0.35 -10.87 6.62
C ILE A 35 0.04 -11.15 5.14
N ILE A 36 -1.00 -10.51 4.60
CA ILE A 36 -1.38 -10.62 3.18
C ILE A 36 -0.27 -10.15 2.24
N CYS A 37 0.59 -9.22 2.68
CA CYS A 37 1.76 -8.80 1.91
C CYS A 37 2.69 -9.97 1.57
N PHE A 38 2.77 -10.97 2.46
CA PHE A 38 3.63 -12.14 2.27
C PHE A 38 3.10 -13.11 1.21
N PHE A 39 1.78 -13.16 1.03
CA PHE A 39 1.12 -14.02 0.03
C PHE A 39 0.94 -13.35 -1.33
N ASN A 40 1.16 -12.03 -1.41
CA ASN A 40 0.92 -11.26 -2.61
C ASN A 40 2.24 -11.06 -3.40
N LYS A 41 2.27 -11.46 -4.69
CA LYS A 41 3.45 -11.33 -5.57
C LYS A 41 3.96 -9.88 -5.70
N LYS A 42 3.05 -8.91 -5.58
CA LYS A 42 3.38 -7.47 -5.63
C LYS A 42 3.86 -6.91 -4.28
N GLN A 43 3.92 -7.72 -3.22
CA GLN A 43 4.19 -7.29 -1.84
C GLN A 43 3.27 -6.14 -1.38
N GLN A 44 1.99 -6.20 -1.77
CA GLN A 44 0.99 -5.21 -1.35
C GLN A 44 0.30 -5.67 -0.06
N CYS A 45 0.27 -4.79 0.94
CA CYS A 45 -0.55 -5.00 2.14
C CYS A 45 -2.03 -4.77 1.81
N LEU A 46 -2.93 -5.26 2.68
CA LEU A 46 -4.38 -5.10 2.50
C LEU A 46 -4.78 -3.62 2.34
N HIS A 47 -4.19 -2.74 3.15
CA HIS A 47 -4.44 -1.30 3.07
C HIS A 47 -3.87 -0.65 1.81
N ASP A 48 -2.75 -1.14 1.27
CA ASP A 48 -2.21 -0.66 0.00
C ASP A 48 -3.07 -1.12 -1.18
N MET A 49 -3.66 -2.32 -1.09
CA MET A 49 -4.61 -2.85 -2.09
C MET A 49 -5.94 -2.08 -2.08
N ILE A 50 -6.46 -1.72 -0.90
CA ILE A 50 -7.66 -0.87 -0.78
C ILE A 50 -7.39 0.53 -1.35
N ALA A 51 -6.21 1.08 -1.08
CA ALA A 51 -5.85 2.41 -1.57
C ALA A 51 -5.40 2.41 -3.04
N GLY A 52 -5.32 1.26 -3.72
CA GLY A 52 -4.81 1.17 -5.10
C GLY A 52 -3.35 1.61 -5.23
N THR A 53 -2.56 1.45 -4.17
CA THR A 53 -1.18 1.93 -4.13
C THR A 53 -0.18 0.78 -4.18
N LEU A 54 0.96 1.05 -4.81
CA LEU A 54 2.06 0.13 -4.96
C LEU A 54 3.37 0.81 -4.53
N VAL A 55 4.16 0.11 -3.73
CA VAL A 55 5.52 0.54 -3.38
C VAL A 55 6.46 0.10 -4.49
N ILE A 56 6.93 1.06 -5.28
CA ILE A 56 7.91 0.83 -6.32
C ILE A 56 9.30 0.95 -5.67
N LYS A 57 10.05 -0.17 -5.70
CA LYS A 57 11.49 -0.14 -5.43
C LYS A 57 12.16 0.32 -6.71
N ASP A 58 12.62 1.56 -6.71
CA ASP A 58 13.51 2.07 -7.76
C ASP A 58 14.73 1.16 -7.77
N ARG A 59 14.84 0.32 -8.80
CA ARG A 59 15.98 -0.56 -8.98
C ARG A 59 17.12 0.35 -9.43
N LEU A 60 17.97 0.77 -8.49
CA LEU A 60 19.29 1.29 -8.80
C LEU A 60 20.01 0.19 -9.60
N LEU A 61 20.16 0.45 -10.91
CA LEU A 61 21.06 -0.30 -11.79
C LEU A 61 22.50 0.06 -11.44
#